data_AF-A0A6P8HEE2-F1
#
_entry.id   AF-A0A6P8HEE2-F1
#
_cell.length_a   1.000
_cell.length_b   1.000
_cell.length_c   1.000
_cell.angle_alpha   90.00
_cell.angle_beta   90.00
_cell.angle_gamma   90.00
#
_symmetry.space_group_name_H-M   'P 1'
#
loop_
_entity.id
_entity.type
_entity.pdbx_description
1 polymer ?
#
loop_
_entity_poly.entity_id
_entity_poly.type
_entity_poly.pdbx_seq_one_letter_code
_entity_poly.pdbx_strand_id
1 'polypeptide(L)'
;MGFGLQLRLLLWKNFTLKKRSPLAVLFEVLIPLVLFLILMGIRLRRQPEPKPEEIFPVRALPSSGIIPLLQQFCPNKVTDEHGFPLHPNSSIGSILADISDIMNSPSLSVIDNLKNIPQHYR
;
A
#
# COMPACT_ATOMS: atom_id res chain seq x y z
N MET A 1 -32.64 11.52 -47.56
CA MET A 1 -31.87 10.41 -48.18
C MET A 1 -31.75 9.27 -47.18
N GLY A 2 -32.02 8.04 -47.62
CA GLY A 2 -32.32 6.88 -46.77
C GLY A 2 -31.11 6.22 -46.09
N PHE A 3 -30.32 6.98 -45.33
CA PHE A 3 -29.13 6.48 -44.63
C PHE A 3 -29.43 5.30 -43.67
N GLY A 4 -30.54 5.36 -42.93
CA GLY A 4 -30.95 4.26 -42.04
C GLY A 4 -31.29 2.97 -42.79
N LEU A 5 -31.84 3.07 -44.00
CA LEU A 5 -32.17 1.94 -44.86
C LEU A 5 -30.89 1.28 -45.40
N GLN A 6 -29.89 2.08 -45.79
CA GLN A 6 -28.55 1.60 -46.17
C GLN A 6 -27.81 0.94 -44.99
N LEU A 7 -27.85 1.55 -43.80
CA LEU A 7 -27.22 1.00 -42.59
C LEU A 7 -27.83 -0.37 -42.22
N ARG A 8 -29.17 -0.47 -42.26
CA ARG A 8 -29.88 -1.73 -42.01
C ARG A 8 -29.51 -2.82 -43.02
N LEU A 9 -29.38 -2.47 -44.30
CA LEU A 9 -28.98 -3.42 -45.34
C LEU A 9 -27.55 -3.94 -45.11
N LEU A 10 -26.64 -3.04 -44.71
CA LEU A 10 -25.23 -3.37 -44.44
C LEU A 10 -25.09 -4.28 -43.21
N LEU A 11 -25.83 -3.98 -42.14
CA LEU A 11 -25.90 -4.83 -40.94
C LEU A 11 -26.50 -6.19 -41.23
N TRP A 12 -27.60 -6.27 -42.00
CA TRP A 12 -28.22 -7.54 -42.39
C TRP A 12 -27.25 -8.38 -43.23
N LYS A 13 -26.53 -7.76 -44.17
CA LYS A 13 -25.53 -8.46 -44.98
C LYS A 13 -24.40 -9.02 -44.12
N ASN A 14 -23.86 -8.23 -43.18
CA ASN A 14 -22.83 -8.66 -42.23
C ASN A 14 -23.34 -9.77 -41.30
N PHE A 15 -24.56 -9.65 -40.78
CA PHE A 15 -25.18 -10.67 -39.94
C PHE A 15 -25.40 -11.99 -40.68
N THR A 16 -25.83 -11.93 -41.94
CA THR A 16 -26.04 -13.13 -42.79
C THR A 16 -24.72 -13.81 -43.15
N LEU A 17 -23.67 -13.03 -43.43
CA LEU A 17 -22.32 -13.53 -43.63
C LEU A 17 -21.82 -14.30 -42.38
N LYS A 18 -22.04 -13.72 -41.20
CA LYS A 18 -21.68 -14.33 -39.91
C LYS A 18 -22.53 -15.56 -39.59
N LYS A 19 -23.80 -15.60 -40.02
CA LYS A 19 -24.71 -16.77 -39.90
C LYS A 19 -24.28 -17.97 -40.76
N ARG A 20 -23.57 -17.75 -41.88
CA ARG A 20 -23.08 -18.85 -42.75
C ARG A 20 -21.85 -19.57 -42.18
N SER A 21 -21.14 -18.98 -41.21
CA SER A 21 -20.02 -19.59 -40.51
C SER A 21 -20.30 -19.73 -39.00
N PRO A 22 -21.32 -20.53 -38.60
CA PRO A 22 -21.72 -20.66 -37.20
C PRO A 22 -20.57 -21.15 -36.30
N LEU A 23 -19.63 -21.92 -36.84
CA LEU A 23 -18.42 -22.35 -36.13
C LEU A 23 -17.51 -21.16 -35.75
N ALA A 24 -17.27 -20.23 -36.67
CA ALA A 24 -16.42 -19.07 -36.41
C ALA A 24 -17.03 -18.16 -35.33
N VAL A 25 -18.35 -17.94 -35.39
CA VAL A 25 -19.10 -17.19 -34.36
C VAL A 25 -19.02 -17.88 -33.00
N LEU A 26 -19.16 -19.20 -33.00
CA LEU A 26 -19.06 -19.99 -31.77
C LEU A 26 -17.67 -19.84 -31.14
N PHE A 27 -16.59 -19.93 -31.91
CA PHE A 27 -15.23 -19.68 -31.40
C PHE A 27 -15.05 -18.24 -30.91
N GLU A 28 -15.57 -17.25 -31.64
CA GLU A 28 -15.48 -15.83 -31.26
C GLU A 28 -16.19 -15.54 -29.93
N VAL A 29 -17.28 -16.25 -29.62
CA VAL A 29 -18.00 -16.13 -28.33
C VAL A 29 -17.40 -17.03 -27.25
N LEU A 30 -16.89 -18.21 -27.62
CA LEU A 30 -16.24 -19.13 -26.67
C LEU A 30 -14.93 -18.59 -26.15
N ILE A 31 -14.11 -17.91 -26.97
CA ILE A 31 -12.82 -17.34 -26.55
C ILE A 31 -12.96 -16.41 -25.33
N PRO A 32 -13.79 -15.36 -25.33
CA PRO A 32 -13.95 -14.49 -24.17
C PRO A 32 -14.57 -15.21 -22.97
N LEU A 33 -15.46 -16.19 -23.22
CA LEU A 33 -16.11 -16.96 -22.16
C LEU A 33 -15.12 -17.89 -21.44
N VAL A 34 -14.27 -18.59 -22.19
CA VAL A 34 -13.20 -19.45 -21.64
C VAL A 34 -12.18 -18.60 -20.88
N LEU A 35 -11.78 -17.45 -21.43
CA LEU A 35 -10.88 -16.52 -20.75
C LEU A 35 -11.45 -16.06 -19.40
N PHE A 36 -12.75 -15.73 -19.35
CA PHE A 36 -13.42 -15.36 -18.11
C PHE A 36 -13.45 -16.51 -17.10
N LEU A 37 -13.75 -17.73 -17.54
CA LEU A 37 -13.76 -18.91 -16.67
C LEU A 37 -12.38 -19.21 -16.07
N ILE A 38 -11.30 -19.05 -16.85
CA ILE A 38 -9.93 -19.22 -16.37
C ILE A 38 -9.60 -18.18 -15.29
N LEU A 39 -9.91 -16.91 -15.54
CA LEU A 39 -9.69 -15.82 -14.59
C LEU A 39 -10.49 -16.03 -13.29
N MET A 40 -11.75 -16.44 -13.42
CA MET A 40 -12.61 -16.79 -12.29
C MET A 40 -12.00 -17.96 -11.50
N GLY A 41 -11.52 -19.00 -12.18
CA GLY A 41 -10.84 -20.13 -11.56
C GLY A 41 -9.60 -19.72 -10.76
N ILE A 42 -8.74 -18.86 -11.33
CA ILE A 42 -7.57 -18.31 -10.62
C ILE A 42 -8.01 -17.54 -9.37
N ARG A 43 -9.07 -16.76 -9.47
CA ARG A 43 -9.59 -15.96 -8.35
C ARG A 43 -10.16 -16.84 -7.23
N LEU A 44 -10.77 -17.97 -7.54
CA LEU A 44 -11.23 -18.93 -6.52
C LEU A 44 -10.07 -19.68 -5.87
N ARG A 45 -9.00 -19.96 -6.61
CA ARG A 45 -7.82 -20.67 -6.08
C ARG A 45 -6.91 -19.78 -5.23
N ARG A 46 -6.88 -18.48 -5.50
CA ARG A 46 -6.19 -17.50 -4.66
C ARG A 46 -7.09 -17.09 -3.50
N GLN A 47 -7.07 -17.89 -2.44
CA GLN A 47 -7.64 -17.45 -1.17
C GLN A 47 -6.90 -16.18 -0.72
N PRO A 48 -7.61 -15.13 -0.26
CA PRO A 48 -6.96 -13.95 0.29
C PRO A 48 -6.21 -14.38 1.54
N GLU A 49 -4.88 -14.36 1.49
CA GLU A 49 -4.08 -14.50 2.70
C GLU A 49 -4.19 -13.17 3.47
N PRO A 50 -4.81 -13.15 4.67
CA PRO A 50 -4.82 -11.95 5.48
C PRO A 50 -3.39 -11.71 5.94
N LYS A 51 -2.73 -10.73 5.33
CA LYS A 51 -1.44 -10.28 5.83
C LYS A 51 -1.68 -9.55 7.15
N PRO A 52 -1.09 -10.00 8.27
CA PRO A 52 -1.15 -9.25 9.50
C PRO A 52 -0.51 -7.87 9.28
N GLU A 53 -0.91 -6.90 10.10
CA GLU A 53 -0.38 -5.55 10.06
C GLU A 53 1.13 -5.61 10.32
N GLU A 54 1.93 -5.48 9.25
CA GLU A 54 3.38 -5.57 9.32
C GLU A 54 3.92 -4.18 9.65
N ILE A 55 4.35 -3.98 10.89
CA ILE A 55 5.03 -2.76 11.31
C ILE A 55 6.37 -2.71 10.58
N PHE A 56 6.50 -1.81 9.61
CA PHE A 56 7.75 -1.63 8.89
C PHE A 56 8.78 -0.94 9.80
N PRO A 57 9.87 -1.62 10.18
CA PRO A 57 10.87 -1.03 11.05
C PRO A 57 11.56 0.13 10.34
N VAL A 58 11.81 1.22 11.06
CA VAL A 58 12.53 2.38 10.51
C VAL A 58 13.97 1.98 10.15
N ARG A 59 14.32 2.17 8.88
CA ARG A 59 15.67 1.92 8.37
C ARG A 59 16.36 3.23 8.05
N ALA A 60 17.58 3.40 8.57
CA ALA A 60 18.37 4.59 8.33
C ALA A 60 18.85 4.66 6.87
N LEU A 61 18.43 5.72 6.18
CA LEU A 61 18.96 6.10 4.88
C LEU A 61 20.35 6.74 5.07
N PRO A 62 21.23 6.70 4.04
CA PRO A 62 22.56 7.32 4.12
C PRO A 62 22.52 8.84 4.40
N SER A 63 21.41 9.51 4.09
CA SER A 63 21.18 10.92 4.41
C SER A 63 20.92 11.20 5.89
N SER A 64 20.55 10.18 6.69
CA SER A 64 20.32 10.30 8.14
C SER A 64 21.65 10.40 8.93
N GLY A 65 22.78 10.28 8.25
CA GLY A 65 24.12 10.35 8.82
C GLY A 65 24.79 8.98 8.93
N ILE A 66 26.10 8.99 9.14
CA ILE A 66 26.94 7.78 9.12
C ILE A 66 26.73 6.87 10.34
N ILE A 67 26.38 7.45 11.49
CA ILE A 67 26.20 6.71 12.76
C ILE A 67 24.98 5.77 12.67
N PRO A 68 23.75 6.26 12.37
CA PRO A 68 22.59 5.38 12.24
C PRO A 68 22.71 4.44 11.02
N LEU A 69 23.43 4.85 9.97
CA LEU A 69 23.71 3.99 8.82
C LEU A 69 24.58 2.79 9.21
N LEU A 70 25.65 2.97 9.97
CA LEU A 70 26.54 1.87 10.38
C LEU A 70 25.85 0.92 11.37
N GLN A 71 25.02 1.46 12.28
CA GLN A 71 24.26 0.66 13.25
C GLN A 71 23.31 -0.36 12.59
N GLN A 72 22.89 -0.13 11.35
CA GLN A 72 22.04 -1.10 10.63
C GLN A 72 22.79 -2.37 10.20
N PHE A 73 24.12 -2.31 10.08
CA PHE A 73 24.96 -3.42 9.61
C PHE A 73 25.59 -4.22 10.77
N CYS A 74 25.33 -3.84 12.02
CA CYS A 74 25.88 -4.55 13.17
C CYS A 74 25.19 -5.92 13.37
N PRO A 75 25.95 -7.01 13.58
CA PRO A 75 25.41 -8.37 13.68
C PRO A 75 24.62 -8.66 14.96
N ASN A 76 24.73 -7.83 16.00
CA ASN A 76 24.11 -8.03 17.32
C ASN A 76 23.13 -6.89 17.67
N LYS A 77 22.26 -6.50 16.72
CA LYS A 77 21.27 -5.45 16.95
C LYS A 77 20.03 -6.04 17.65
N VAL A 78 19.79 -5.63 18.90
CA VAL A 78 18.50 -5.84 19.56
C VAL A 78 17.60 -4.68 19.13
N THR A 79 16.39 -4.96 18.66
CA THR A 79 15.41 -3.93 18.27
C THR A 79 14.12 -4.06 19.05
N ASP A 80 13.45 -2.93 19.25
CA ASP A 80 12.06 -2.91 19.71
C ASP A 80 11.09 -3.30 18.58
N GLU A 81 9.79 -3.37 18.91
CA GLU A 81 8.70 -3.68 17.97
C GLU A 81 8.60 -2.67 16.81
N HIS A 82 9.24 -1.50 16.93
CA HIS A 82 9.25 -0.44 15.92
C HIS A 82 10.56 -0.35 15.12
N GLY A 83 11.54 -1.21 15.41
CA GLY A 83 12.79 -1.33 14.65
C GLY A 83 13.94 -0.41 15.11
N PHE A 84 13.76 0.34 16.19
CA PHE A 84 14.81 1.15 16.80
C PHE A 84 15.82 0.27 17.54
N PRO A 85 17.13 0.62 17.51
CA PRO A 85 18.15 -0.12 18.24
C PRO A 85 17.98 0.05 19.76
N LEU A 86 17.88 -1.07 20.48
CA LEU A 86 17.77 -1.13 21.93
C LEU A 86 19.11 -1.58 22.53
N HIS A 87 19.55 -0.89 23.59
CA HIS A 87 20.78 -1.20 24.31
C HIS A 87 20.47 -1.45 25.79
N PRO A 88 20.07 -2.67 26.18
CA PRO A 88 19.52 -2.96 27.51
C PRO A 88 20.52 -2.75 28.66
N ASN A 89 21.82 -2.79 28.37
CA ASN A 89 22.89 -2.60 29.36
C ASN A 89 23.52 -1.18 29.31
N SER A 90 22.87 -0.23 28.64
CA SER A 90 23.41 1.14 28.48
C SER A 90 22.66 2.14 29.36
N SER A 91 23.37 3.14 29.89
CA SER A 91 22.79 4.26 30.63
C SER A 91 21.88 5.15 29.76
N ILE A 92 21.88 4.98 28.44
CA ILE A 92 21.03 5.74 27.51
C ILE A 92 19.56 5.33 27.66
N GLY A 93 19.29 4.04 27.96
CA GLY A 93 17.93 3.55 28.14
C GLY A 93 17.21 4.21 29.33
N SER A 94 17.91 4.38 30.45
CA SER A 94 17.35 5.06 31.64
C SER A 94 17.14 6.55 31.40
N ILE A 95 18.09 7.23 30.74
CA ILE A 95 17.94 8.65 30.41
C ILE A 95 16.76 8.88 29.46
N LEU A 96 16.56 7.99 28.48
CA LEU A 96 15.45 8.11 27.55
C LEU A 96 14.10 7.85 28.23
N ALA A 97 14.05 6.90 29.18
CA ALA A 97 12.89 6.66 30.04
C ALA A 97 12.56 7.88 30.90
N ASP A 98 13.55 8.45 31.58
CA ASP A 98 13.40 9.67 32.39
C ASP A 98 12.90 10.84 31.52
N ILE A 99 13.45 11.04 30.32
CA ILE A 99 13.00 12.07 29.38
C ILE A 99 11.55 11.82 28.94
N SER A 100 11.17 10.58 28.68
CA SER A 100 9.80 10.23 28.29
C SER A 100 8.80 10.47 29.44
N ASP A 101 9.18 10.17 30.68
CA ASP A 101 8.37 10.42 31.87
C ASP A 101 8.23 11.92 32.14
N ILE A 102 9.32 12.68 31.95
CA ILE A 102 9.28 14.14 32.03
C ILE A 102 8.35 14.69 30.94
N MET A 103 8.43 14.20 29.70
CA MET A 103 7.61 14.65 28.57
C MET A 103 6.11 14.36 28.76
N ASN A 104 5.78 13.24 29.40
CA ASN A 104 4.40 12.87 29.74
C ASN A 104 3.88 13.56 31.01
N SER A 105 4.74 14.28 31.73
CA SER A 105 4.33 15.00 32.94
C SER A 105 3.49 16.24 32.61
N PRO A 106 2.48 16.57 33.45
CA PRO A 106 1.57 17.70 33.21
C PRO A 106 2.24 19.07 33.28
N SER A 107 3.52 19.16 33.69
CA SER A 107 4.27 20.43 33.69
C SER A 107 4.71 20.85 32.28
N LEU A 108 4.98 19.90 31.37
CA LEU A 108 5.33 20.21 29.98
C LEU A 108 4.11 20.51 29.10
N SER A 109 2.93 19.97 29.42
CA SER A 109 1.69 20.42 28.77
C SER A 109 1.37 21.89 29.09
N VAL A 110 1.72 22.37 30.30
CA VAL A 110 1.64 23.80 30.64
C VAL A 110 2.63 24.62 29.79
N ILE A 111 3.86 24.12 29.58
CA ILE A 111 4.88 24.81 28.75
C ILE A 111 4.48 24.83 27.26
N ASP A 112 3.89 23.77 26.73
CA ASP A 112 3.34 23.76 25.36
C ASP A 112 2.15 24.71 25.21
N ASN A 113 1.28 24.79 26.22
CA ASN A 113 0.22 25.80 26.26
C ASN A 113 0.77 27.23 26.36
N LEU A 114 1.89 27.46 27.05
CA LEU A 114 2.57 28.75 27.12
C LEU A 114 3.27 29.13 25.81
N LYS A 115 3.77 28.14 25.05
CA LYS A 115 4.35 28.34 23.71
C LYS A 115 3.29 28.67 22.66
N ASN A 116 2.05 28.19 22.87
CA ASN A 116 0.89 28.51 22.05
C ASN A 116 0.16 29.80 22.47
N ILE A 117 0.66 30.55 23.46
CA ILE A 117 0.18 31.92 23.69
C ILE A 117 0.59 32.76 22.49
N PRO A 118 -0.34 33.47 21.83
CA PRO A 118 0.02 34.38 20.76
C PRO A 118 1.03 35.38 21.31
N GLN A 119 2.22 35.43 20.69
CA GLN A 119 3.21 36.49 20.91
C GLN A 119 2.60 37.81 20.42
N HIS A 120 1.72 38.38 21.23
CA HIS A 120 1.03 39.63 20.98
C HIS A 120 1.41 40.61 22.09
N TYR A 121 2.67 41.00 22.08
CA TYR A 121 3.06 42.29 22.64
C TYR A 121 4.36 42.81 21.98
N ARG A 122 4.15 43.76 21.07
CA ARG A 122 5.03 44.79 20.48
C ARG A 122 6.33 44.38 19.79
#